data_AF-A0A419KAG9-F1
#
_entry.id   AF-A0A419KAG9-F1
#
_cell.length_a   1.000
_cell.length_b   1.000
_cell.length_c   1.000
_cell.angle_alpha   90.00
_cell.angle_beta   90.00
_cell.angle_gamma   90.00
#
_symmetry.space_group_name_H-M   'P 1'
#
loop_
_entity.id
_entity.type
_entity.pdbx_description
1 polymer ?
#
loop_
_entity_poly.entity_id
_entity_poly.type
_entity_poly.pdbx_seq_one_letter_code
_entity_poly.pdbx_strand_id
1 'polypeptide(L)'
;MKDDTDRSNTPLTLYLTRETSTPKFFSLQQTSEIIALLITLIVLFSLQGKVILNNPLLVAYLTAPNTLHYVTVIAITYSVSWLSNRDYSTSIVTTLIGSSSHFEVAIAVATTLYGLNSGAALATVIGPLMEVPLMLSLVKFGLWTRKYFPRNKR
;
A
#
# COMPACT_ATOMS: atom_id res chain seq x y z
N MET A 1 -16.48 33.43 49.91
CA MET A 1 -15.26 33.48 49.08
C MET A 1 -14.33 32.35 49.49
N LYS A 2 -14.52 31.20 48.82
CA LYS A 2 -13.77 29.93 48.77
C LYS A 2 -14.83 28.88 48.45
N ASP A 3 -14.78 28.09 47.39
CA ASP A 3 -13.81 27.89 46.34
C ASP A 3 -14.59 27.09 45.27
N ASP A 4 -15.13 27.78 44.27
CA ASP A 4 -15.89 27.16 43.17
C ASP A 4 -14.93 26.82 42.01
N THR A 5 -13.81 26.17 42.33
CA THR A 5 -12.76 25.80 41.37
C THR A 5 -12.59 24.28 41.27
N ASP A 6 -13.69 23.51 41.24
CA ASP A 6 -13.59 22.07 40.95
C ASP A 6 -14.85 21.50 40.28
N ARG A 7 -15.19 22.03 39.09
CA ARG A 7 -16.28 21.49 38.25
C ARG A 7 -16.02 21.55 36.73
N SER A 8 -14.78 21.62 36.28
CA SER A 8 -14.48 21.77 34.84
C SER A 8 -13.83 20.57 34.13
N ASN A 9 -13.44 19.48 34.81
CA ASN A 9 -12.52 18.48 34.19
C ASN A 9 -12.94 17.00 34.19
N THR A 10 -14.18 16.62 34.49
CA THR A 10 -14.54 15.20 34.73
C THR A 10 -15.36 14.42 33.67
N PRO A 11 -15.84 14.98 32.54
CA PRO A 11 -16.36 14.15 31.45
C PRO A 11 -15.41 14.01 30.24
N LEU A 12 -14.55 14.99 29.93
CA LEU A 12 -13.77 15.03 28.68
C LEU A 12 -12.52 14.13 28.70
N THR A 13 -11.89 13.94 29.86
CA THR A 13 -10.76 13.02 30.05
C THR A 13 -11.15 11.56 29.89
N LEU A 14 -12.41 11.19 30.18
CA LEU A 14 -12.92 9.84 29.98
C LEU A 14 -13.18 9.50 28.50
N TYR A 15 -13.49 10.48 27.65
CA TYR A 15 -13.62 10.26 26.20
C TYR A 15 -12.27 10.03 25.52
N LEU A 16 -11.23 10.79 25.89
CA LEU A 16 -9.88 10.65 25.32
C LEU A 16 -9.18 9.33 25.72
N THR A 17 -9.50 8.77 26.89
CA THR A 17 -8.96 7.47 27.33
C THR A 17 -9.65 6.27 26.66
N ARG A 18 -10.91 6.44 26.22
CA ARG A 18 -11.67 5.37 25.54
C ARG A 18 -11.23 5.18 24.10
N GLU A 19 -10.73 6.23 23.45
CA GLU A 19 -10.26 6.22 22.06
C GLU A 19 -8.89 5.54 21.90
N THR A 20 -8.07 5.50 22.96
CA THR A 20 -6.73 4.87 22.97
C THR A 20 -6.74 3.43 23.50
N SER A 21 -7.89 2.90 23.89
CA SER A 21 -8.07 1.50 24.29
C SER A 21 -8.22 0.57 23.08
N THR A 22 -7.31 0.67 22.10
CA THR A 22 -7.18 -0.37 21.08
C THR A 22 -6.46 -1.55 21.73
N PRO A 23 -7.09 -2.74 21.79
CA PRO A 23 -6.48 -3.87 22.46
C PRO A 23 -5.20 -4.31 21.72
N LYS A 24 -4.18 -4.79 22.47
CA LYS A 24 -2.89 -5.32 21.94
C LYS A 24 -3.03 -6.31 20.78
N PHE A 25 -4.20 -6.91 20.58
CA PHE A 25 -4.52 -7.77 19.44
C PHE A 25 -4.27 -7.10 18.08
N PHE A 26 -4.55 -5.81 17.93
CA PHE A 26 -4.37 -5.11 16.64
C PHE A 26 -2.90 -4.94 16.26
N SER A 27 -2.02 -4.66 17.23
CA SER A 27 -0.58 -4.54 16.97
C SER A 27 0.07 -5.88 16.59
N LEU A 28 -0.46 -6.99 17.10
CA LEU A 28 0.02 -8.34 16.76
C LEU A 28 -0.39 -8.73 15.33
N GLN A 29 -1.62 -8.38 14.91
CA GLN A 29 -2.15 -8.66 13.58
C GLN A 29 -1.26 -8.05 12.48
N GLN A 30 -0.96 -6.75 12.58
CA GLN A 30 -0.16 -6.01 11.59
C GLN A 30 1.25 -6.60 11.42
N THR A 31 1.85 -7.04 12.53
CA THR A 31 3.19 -7.64 12.51
C THR A 31 3.16 -9.01 11.84
N SER A 32 2.11 -9.81 12.08
CA SER A 32 1.97 -11.14 11.50
C SER A 32 1.79 -11.13 9.98
N GLU A 33 1.05 -10.15 9.44
CA GLU A 33 0.81 -10.00 7.99
C GLU A 33 2.10 -9.69 7.24
N ILE A 34 2.91 -8.75 7.75
CA ILE A 34 4.20 -8.40 7.15
C ILE A 34 5.12 -9.62 7.13
N ILE A 35 5.15 -10.41 8.22
CA ILE A 35 5.95 -11.63 8.29
C ILE A 35 5.45 -12.68 7.29
N ALA A 36 4.15 -12.91 7.20
CA ALA A 36 3.55 -13.88 6.27
C ALA A 36 3.81 -13.51 4.80
N LEU A 37 3.63 -12.24 4.43
CA LEU A 37 3.94 -11.73 3.10
C LEU A 37 5.44 -11.85 2.78
N LEU A 38 6.30 -11.52 3.73
CA LEU A 38 7.75 -11.61 3.54
C LEU A 38 8.21 -13.06 3.34
N ILE A 39 7.68 -14.00 4.14
CA ILE A 39 7.95 -15.43 3.97
C ILE A 39 7.47 -15.91 2.59
N THR A 40 6.24 -15.55 2.20
CA THR A 40 5.67 -15.92 0.90
C THR A 40 6.53 -15.39 -0.25
N LEU A 41 6.98 -14.14 -0.15
CA LEU A 41 7.88 -13.52 -1.13
C LEU A 41 9.20 -14.29 -1.23
N ILE A 42 9.85 -14.60 -0.10
CA ILE A 42 11.11 -15.35 -0.06
C ILE A 42 10.94 -16.74 -0.67
N VAL A 43 9.87 -17.46 -0.31
CA VAL A 43 9.61 -18.81 -0.83
C VAL A 43 9.44 -18.80 -2.34
N LEU A 44 8.63 -17.87 -2.87
CA LEU A 44 8.36 -17.81 -4.30
C LEU A 44 9.59 -17.36 -5.10
N PHE A 45 10.34 -16.38 -4.60
CA PHE A 45 11.61 -15.99 -5.21
C PHE A 45 12.65 -17.11 -5.15
N SER A 46 12.67 -17.92 -4.09
CA SER A 46 13.55 -19.08 -4.00
C SER A 46 13.17 -20.15 -5.04
N LEU A 47 11.88 -20.40 -5.22
CA LEU A 47 11.37 -21.39 -6.17
C LEU A 47 11.56 -20.96 -7.64
N GLN A 48 11.36 -19.68 -7.96
CA GLN A 48 11.38 -19.17 -9.34
C GLN A 48 12.62 -18.35 -9.68
N GLY A 49 13.51 -18.10 -8.71
CA GLY A 49 14.68 -17.23 -8.84
C GLY A 49 15.67 -17.66 -9.93
N LYS A 50 15.84 -18.97 -10.14
CA LYS A 50 16.71 -19.48 -11.21
C LYS A 50 16.20 -19.09 -12.60
N VAL A 51 14.88 -19.06 -12.81
CA VAL A 51 14.27 -18.65 -14.08
C VAL A 51 14.40 -17.14 -14.26
N ILE A 52 14.20 -16.37 -13.18
CA ILE A 52 14.37 -14.91 -13.15
C ILE A 52 15.80 -14.51 -13.53
N LEU A 53 16.82 -15.20 -12.98
CA LEU A 53 18.22 -14.92 -13.26
C LEU A 53 18.68 -15.38 -14.65
N ASN A 54 18.17 -16.51 -15.14
CA ASN A 54 18.59 -17.06 -16.43
C ASN A 54 17.95 -16.35 -17.64
N ASN A 55 16.79 -15.72 -17.47
CA ASN A 55 16.04 -15.10 -18.57
C ASN A 55 15.60 -13.65 -18.23
N PRO A 56 16.53 -12.69 -18.15
CA PRO A 56 16.21 -11.30 -17.81
C PRO A 56 15.27 -10.64 -18.82
N LEU A 57 15.32 -11.04 -20.09
CA LEU A 57 14.41 -10.57 -21.14
C LEU A 57 12.95 -10.94 -20.86
N LEU A 58 12.71 -12.15 -20.33
CA LEU A 58 11.36 -12.61 -19.98
C LEU A 58 10.81 -11.76 -18.82
N VAL A 59 11.66 -11.49 -17.81
CA VAL A 59 11.30 -10.63 -16.68
C VAL A 59 10.94 -9.23 -17.18
N ALA A 60 11.74 -8.64 -18.08
CA ALA A 60 11.43 -7.34 -18.67
C ALA A 60 10.09 -7.33 -19.42
N TYR A 61 9.78 -8.41 -20.13
CA TYR A 61 8.52 -8.56 -20.85
C TYR A 61 7.30 -8.66 -19.91
N LEU A 62 7.48 -9.22 -18.72
CA LEU A 62 6.44 -9.30 -17.69
C LEU A 62 6.32 -8.03 -16.85
N THR A 63 7.43 -7.35 -16.55
CA THR A 63 7.42 -6.10 -15.79
C THR A 63 6.88 -4.94 -16.60
N ALA A 64 7.05 -4.92 -17.92
CA ALA A 64 6.56 -3.86 -18.80
C ALA A 64 5.03 -3.63 -18.72
N PRO A 65 4.17 -4.64 -18.94
CA PRO A 65 2.71 -4.47 -18.84
C PRO A 65 2.27 -4.14 -17.41
N ASN A 66 2.89 -4.74 -16.40
CA ASN A 66 2.61 -4.43 -15.00
C ASN A 66 2.93 -2.96 -14.68
N THR A 67 4.11 -2.48 -15.10
CA THR A 67 4.51 -1.08 -14.88
C THR A 67 3.58 -0.11 -15.57
N LEU A 68 3.20 -0.39 -16.82
CA LEU A 68 2.25 0.42 -17.57
C LEU A 68 0.89 0.48 -16.85
N HIS A 69 0.41 -0.65 -16.33
CA HIS A 69 -0.82 -0.72 -15.56
C HIS A 69 -0.77 0.20 -14.33
N TYR A 70 0.28 0.09 -13.49
CA TYR A 70 0.44 0.96 -12.31
C TYR A 70 0.48 2.43 -12.66
N VAL A 71 1.30 2.82 -13.65
CA VAL A 71 1.41 4.22 -14.07
C VAL A 71 0.06 4.74 -14.55
N THR A 72 -0.71 3.92 -15.27
CA THR A 72 -2.05 4.28 -15.75
C THR A 72 -3.01 4.50 -14.59
N VAL A 73 -3.10 3.58 -13.64
CA VAL A 73 -4.00 3.68 -12.48
C VAL A 73 -3.62 4.86 -11.59
N ILE A 74 -2.32 5.08 -11.35
CA ILE A 74 -1.80 6.22 -10.60
C ILE A 74 -2.18 7.52 -11.29
N ALA A 75 -1.96 7.63 -12.60
CA ALA A 75 -2.29 8.83 -13.37
C ALA A 75 -3.79 9.13 -13.29
N ILE A 76 -4.65 8.13 -13.52
CA ILE A 76 -6.11 8.29 -13.47
C ILE A 76 -6.55 8.73 -12.06
N THR A 77 -6.14 8.01 -11.02
CA THR A 77 -6.60 8.26 -9.66
C THR A 77 -6.10 9.61 -9.13
N TYR A 78 -4.86 9.98 -9.47
CA TYR A 78 -4.30 11.27 -9.13
C TYR A 78 -5.00 12.42 -9.87
N SER A 79 -5.23 12.28 -11.18
CA SER A 79 -5.93 13.29 -11.99
C SER A 79 -7.37 13.49 -11.52
N VAL A 80 -8.11 12.41 -11.22
CA VAL A 80 -9.48 12.49 -10.67
C VAL A 80 -9.49 13.18 -9.31
N SER A 81 -8.53 12.86 -8.45
CA SER A 81 -8.41 13.48 -7.12
C SER A 81 -8.07 14.97 -7.21
N TRP A 82 -7.21 15.34 -8.16
CA TRP A 82 -6.86 16.74 -8.45
C TRP A 82 -8.05 17.52 -9.02
N LEU A 83 -8.78 16.96 -10.01
CA LEU A 83 -10.01 17.54 -10.57
C LEU A 83 -11.11 17.72 -9.52
N SER A 84 -11.16 16.83 -8.53
CA SER A 84 -12.12 16.89 -7.43
C SER A 84 -11.77 17.95 -6.37
N ASN A 85 -10.69 18.71 -6.55
CA ASN A 85 -10.24 19.80 -5.67
C ASN A 85 -10.09 19.37 -4.20
N ARG A 86 -9.67 18.12 -3.96
CA ARG A 86 -9.44 17.56 -2.61
C ARG A 86 -8.09 18.01 -2.06
N ASP A 87 -7.97 18.01 -0.73
CA ASP A 87 -6.71 18.27 -0.05
C ASP A 87 -5.61 17.31 -0.52
N TYR A 88 -4.37 17.82 -0.55
CA TYR A 88 -3.18 17.04 -0.90
C TYR A 88 -3.11 15.70 -0.15
N SER A 89 -3.34 15.72 1.16
CA SER A 89 -3.28 14.53 2.00
C SER A 89 -4.29 13.47 1.55
N THR A 90 -5.51 13.88 1.23
CA THR A 90 -6.55 12.98 0.74
C THR A 90 -6.22 12.49 -0.66
N SER A 91 -5.77 13.37 -1.56
CA SER A 91 -5.44 13.01 -2.95
C SER A 91 -4.34 11.96 -3.03
N ILE A 92 -3.26 12.12 -2.25
CA ILE A 92 -2.16 11.15 -2.23
C ILE A 92 -2.59 9.83 -1.60
N VAL A 93 -3.30 9.85 -0.48
CA VAL A 93 -3.79 8.62 0.18
C VAL A 93 -4.78 7.88 -0.72
N THR A 94 -5.70 8.59 -1.38
CA THR A 94 -6.64 7.99 -2.34
C THR A 94 -5.90 7.38 -3.54
N THR A 95 -4.88 8.06 -4.07
CA THR A 95 -4.05 7.51 -5.16
C THR A 95 -3.27 6.27 -4.72
N LEU A 96 -2.69 6.30 -3.51
CA LEU A 96 -1.96 5.19 -2.94
C LEU A 96 -2.85 3.95 -2.83
N ILE A 97 -3.98 4.07 -2.12
CA ILE A 97 -4.93 2.97 -1.90
C ILE A 97 -5.52 2.48 -3.22
N GLY A 98 -5.88 3.39 -4.13
CA GLY A 98 -6.47 3.05 -5.42
C GLY A 98 -5.52 2.34 -6.38
N SER A 99 -4.20 2.50 -6.19
CA SER A 99 -3.18 1.84 -7.00
C SER A 99 -2.63 0.54 -6.40
N SER A 100 -2.83 0.29 -5.10
CA SER A 100 -2.38 -0.93 -4.43
C SER A 100 -3.07 -2.18 -4.97
N SER A 101 -2.31 -3.24 -5.20
CA SER A 101 -2.85 -4.55 -5.57
C SER A 101 -2.60 -5.61 -4.49
N HIS A 102 -3.54 -6.55 -4.34
CA HIS A 102 -3.42 -7.64 -3.36
C HIS A 102 -2.67 -8.83 -3.97
N PHE A 103 -1.34 -8.79 -3.93
CA PHE A 103 -0.52 -9.85 -4.54
C PHE A 103 -0.66 -11.21 -3.89
N GLU A 104 -0.91 -11.25 -2.59
CA GLU A 104 -1.03 -12.51 -1.85
C GLU A 104 -2.14 -13.39 -2.45
N VAL A 105 -3.30 -12.78 -2.71
CA VAL A 105 -4.43 -13.46 -3.35
C VAL A 105 -4.09 -13.83 -4.79
N ALA A 106 -3.42 -12.94 -5.54
CA ALA A 106 -3.03 -13.21 -6.92
C ALA A 106 -2.06 -14.40 -7.05
N ILE A 107 -1.08 -14.48 -6.16
CA ILE A 107 -0.12 -15.58 -6.04
C ILE A 107 -0.85 -16.88 -5.70
N ALA A 108 -1.72 -16.87 -4.70
CA ALA A 108 -2.46 -18.06 -4.28
C ALA A 108 -3.30 -18.64 -5.43
N VAL A 109 -4.01 -17.79 -6.17
CA VAL A 109 -4.82 -18.20 -7.32
C VAL A 109 -3.95 -18.72 -8.46
N ALA A 110 -2.86 -18.02 -8.81
CA ALA A 110 -2.00 -18.43 -9.92
C ALA A 110 -1.30 -19.76 -9.66
N THR A 111 -0.79 -19.97 -8.44
CA THR A 111 -0.14 -21.21 -8.04
C THR A 111 -1.11 -22.38 -7.94
N THR A 112 -2.36 -22.12 -7.53
CA THR A 112 -3.42 -23.13 -7.44
C THR A 112 -3.93 -23.56 -8.82
N LEU A 113 -4.14 -22.61 -9.74
CA LEU A 113 -4.71 -22.89 -11.06
C LEU A 113 -3.68 -23.35 -12.11
N TYR A 114 -2.47 -22.76 -12.09
CA TYR A 114 -1.46 -22.98 -13.12
C TYR A 114 -0.22 -23.74 -12.60
N GLY A 115 -0.14 -24.00 -11.30
CA GLY A 115 1.01 -24.63 -10.66
C GLY A 115 2.21 -23.67 -10.49
N LEU A 116 3.20 -24.11 -9.70
CA LEU A 116 4.35 -23.28 -9.30
C LEU A 116 5.35 -22.99 -10.43
N ASN A 117 5.46 -23.88 -11.41
CA ASN A 117 6.43 -23.79 -12.51
C ASN A 117 5.90 -23.09 -13.78
N SER A 118 4.66 -22.59 -13.75
CA SER A 118 4.09 -21.89 -14.89
C SER A 118 4.59 -20.45 -14.99
N GLY A 119 4.69 -19.93 -16.22
CA GLY A 119 4.95 -18.52 -16.47
C GLY A 119 3.89 -17.59 -15.85
N ALA A 120 2.67 -18.09 -15.63
CA ALA A 120 1.62 -17.37 -14.92
C ALA A 120 1.96 -17.13 -13.44
N ALA A 121 2.54 -18.13 -12.76
CA ALA A 121 2.99 -17.99 -11.38
C ALA A 121 4.22 -17.08 -11.26
N LEU A 122 5.10 -17.08 -12.26
CA LEU A 122 6.24 -16.18 -12.32
C LEU A 122 5.81 -14.71 -12.52
N ALA A 123 4.78 -14.47 -13.32
CA ALA A 123 4.23 -13.13 -13.51
C ALA A 123 3.64 -12.52 -12.22
N THR A 124 3.00 -13.33 -11.36
CA THR A 124 2.41 -12.82 -10.10
C THR A 124 3.45 -12.49 -9.04
N VAL A 125 4.60 -13.15 -9.05
CA VAL A 125 5.73 -12.90 -8.12
C VAL A 125 6.51 -11.65 -8.50
N ILE A 126 6.57 -11.33 -9.79
CA ILE A 126 7.17 -10.08 -10.29
C ILE A 126 6.36 -8.85 -9.86
N GLY A 127 5.04 -9.00 -9.68
CA GLY A 127 4.12 -7.93 -9.27
C GLY A 127 4.61 -7.16 -8.03
N PRO A 128 4.78 -7.80 -6.85
CA PRO A 128 5.29 -7.16 -5.64
C PRO A 128 6.66 -6.50 -5.83
N LEU A 129 7.53 -7.12 -6.62
CA LEU A 129 8.87 -6.61 -6.87
C LEU A 129 8.84 -5.24 -7.58
N MET A 130 7.84 -5.02 -8.43
CA MET A 130 7.63 -3.76 -9.14
C MET A 130 6.69 -2.79 -8.41
N GLU A 131 5.68 -3.27 -7.67
CA GLU A 131 4.76 -2.38 -6.95
C GLU A 131 5.47 -1.60 -5.85
N VAL A 132 6.27 -2.26 -5.01
CA VAL A 132 6.94 -1.58 -3.89
C VAL A 132 7.78 -0.38 -4.34
N PRO A 133 8.68 -0.48 -5.35
CA PRO A 133 9.44 0.68 -5.82
C PRO A 133 8.56 1.72 -6.53
N LEU A 134 7.52 1.32 -7.27
CA LEU A 134 6.59 2.26 -7.91
C LEU A 134 5.80 3.06 -6.88
N MET A 135 5.36 2.40 -5.81
CA MET A 135 4.63 3.03 -4.71
C MET A 135 5.51 4.02 -3.95
N LEU A 136 6.76 3.65 -3.64
CA LEU A 136 7.73 4.57 -3.06
C LEU A 136 8.03 5.77 -3.97
N SER A 137 8.09 5.54 -5.29
CA SER A 137 8.22 6.59 -6.30
C SER A 137 7.01 7.54 -6.28
N LEU A 138 5.79 7.02 -6.18
CA LEU A 138 4.57 7.81 -6.03
C LEU A 138 4.58 8.64 -4.75
N VAL A 139 4.99 8.08 -3.61
CA VAL A 139 5.09 8.84 -2.36
C VAL A 139 6.07 9.99 -2.52
N LYS A 140 7.23 9.74 -3.13
CA LYS A 140 8.23 10.79 -3.43
C LYS A 140 7.67 11.85 -4.39
N PHE A 141 6.93 11.43 -5.42
CA PHE A 141 6.25 12.32 -6.35
C PHE A 141 5.17 13.17 -5.66
N GLY A 142 4.40 12.58 -4.75
CA GLY A 142 3.46 13.28 -3.89
C GLY A 142 4.18 14.36 -3.08
N LEU A 143 5.22 13.99 -2.34
CA LEU A 143 5.97 14.94 -1.50
C LEU A 143 6.51 16.13 -2.31
N TRP A 144 6.93 15.89 -3.55
CA TRP A 144 7.36 16.94 -4.47
C TRP A 144 6.19 17.80 -4.98
N THR A 145 5.06 17.19 -5.31
CA THR A 145 3.88 17.88 -5.84
C THR A 145 3.02 18.58 -4.78
N ARG A 146 3.37 18.47 -3.50
CA ARG A 146 2.74 19.17 -2.37
C ARG A 146 2.55 20.67 -2.60
N LYS A 147 3.43 21.31 -3.39
CA LYS A 147 3.37 22.75 -3.69
C LYS A 147 2.24 23.14 -4.68
N TYR A 148 1.76 22.20 -5.48
CA TYR A 148 0.76 22.46 -6.53
C TYR A 148 -0.69 22.26 -6.07
N PHE A 149 -0.92 21.74 -4.87
CA PHE A 149 -2.26 21.58 -4.32
C PHE A 149 -2.72 22.86 -3.61
N PRO A 150 -3.90 23.41 -3.95
CA PRO A 150 -4.45 24.56 -3.26
C PRO A 150 -4.75 24.16 -1.81
N ARG A 151 -4.03 24.79 -0.87
CA ARG A 151 -4.20 24.56 0.56
C ARG A 151 -5.47 25.28 1.01
N ASN A 152 -6.62 24.62 0.90
CA ASN A 152 -7.84 25.19 1.43
C ASN A 152 -7.83 24.99 2.95
N LYS A 153 -7.41 26.03 3.68
CA LYS A 153 -7.64 26.11 5.13
C LYS A 153 -9.15 26.27 5.33
N ARG A 154 -9.86 25.16 5.48
CA ARG A 154 -11.20 25.16 6.10
C ARG A 154 -11.06 24.87 7.58
#